data_AF-A0A059LS54-F1
#
_entry.id   AF-A0A059LS54-F1
#
_cell.length_a   1.000
_cell.length_b   1.000
_cell.length_c   1.000
_cell.angle_alpha   90.00
_cell.angle_beta   90.00
_cell.angle_gamma   90.00
#
_symmetry.space_group_name_H-M   'P 1'
#
loop_
_entity.id
_entity.type
_entity.pdbx_description
1 polymer ?
#
loop_
_entity_poly.entity_id
_entity_poly.type
_entity_poly.pdbx_seq_one_letter_code
_entity_poly.pdbx_strand_id
1 'polypeptide(L)'
;MSEYQFCDVFGLDQELLDMVPTPVIALLLLFPITSKNAEGSFLEQFYEATKEATPEERAKFLEEPPEGVPDIQANHEAAARQGSTEAPAAEADVDLHFVTMVCFKSTLLELDGRKSDPVFHGPSTPSTLLLDAARVVKEAFVANSGSDRFNLIALARVPGE
;
A
#
# COMPACT_ATOMS: atom_id res chain seq x y z
N MET A 1 -1.45 5.20 20.38
CA MET A 1 -0.78 4.35 19.37
C MET A 1 -1.78 4.07 18.25
N SER A 2 -1.34 3.97 17.00
CA SER A 2 -2.23 3.65 15.87
C SER A 2 -2.80 2.24 16.04
N GLU A 3 -4.07 2.04 15.68
CA GLU A 3 -4.75 0.73 15.75
C GLU A 3 -4.24 -0.25 14.67
N TYR A 4 -3.52 0.25 13.67
CA TYR A 4 -3.00 -0.51 12.54
C TYR A 4 -1.50 -0.28 12.37
N GLN A 5 -0.80 -1.32 11.90
CA GLN A 5 0.63 -1.30 11.62
C GLN A 5 0.94 -2.13 10.36
N PHE A 6 2.05 -1.83 9.69
CA PHE A 6 2.60 -2.70 8.65
C PHE A 6 3.33 -3.88 9.30
N CYS A 7 3.01 -5.08 8.87
CA CYS A 7 3.60 -6.33 9.31
C CYS A 7 4.22 -7.04 8.10
N ASP A 8 5.42 -7.60 8.27
CA ASP A 8 6.04 -8.43 7.24
C ASP A 8 5.22 -9.69 6.95
N VAL A 9 5.13 -10.06 5.67
CA VAL A 9 4.58 -11.34 5.23
C VAL A 9 5.74 -12.26 4.85
N PHE A 10 6.03 -13.24 5.71
CA PHE A 10 7.22 -14.11 5.57
C PHE A 10 7.11 -15.15 4.45
N GLY A 11 5.89 -15.43 3.97
CA GLY A 11 5.67 -16.30 2.82
C GLY A 11 4.21 -16.41 2.44
N LEU A 12 3.95 -17.10 1.33
CA LEU A 12 2.63 -17.16 0.69
C LEU A 12 1.86 -18.45 0.99
N ASP A 13 2.43 -19.33 1.82
CA ASP A 13 1.79 -20.56 2.27
C ASP A 13 0.97 -20.29 3.54
N GLN A 14 -0.15 -21.01 3.73
CA GLN A 14 -1.13 -20.74 4.79
C GLN A 14 -0.50 -20.57 6.18
N GLU A 15 0.44 -21.45 6.55
CA GLU A 15 1.09 -21.43 7.86
C GLU A 15 1.87 -20.13 8.12
N LEU A 16 2.46 -19.53 7.08
CA LEU A 16 3.20 -18.26 7.18
C LEU A 16 2.26 -17.06 7.15
N LEU A 17 1.14 -17.17 6.42
CA LEU A 17 0.11 -16.14 6.40
C LEU A 17 -0.62 -16.03 7.75
N ASP A 18 -0.79 -17.15 8.47
CA ASP A 18 -1.40 -17.17 9.81
C ASP A 18 -0.58 -16.42 10.87
N MET A 19 0.69 -16.07 10.59
CA MET A 19 1.51 -15.24 11.45
C MET A 19 1.16 -13.74 11.38
N VAL A 20 0.42 -13.32 10.36
CA VAL A 20 0.02 -11.93 10.17
C VAL A 20 -1.22 -11.63 11.02
N PRO A 21 -1.22 -10.57 11.86
CA PRO A 21 -2.40 -10.21 12.65
C PRO A 21 -3.64 -9.95 11.79
N THR A 22 -4.82 -10.29 12.31
CA THR A 22 -6.10 -10.11 11.60
C THR A 22 -6.98 -9.08 12.32
N PRO A 23 -7.85 -8.33 11.60
CA PRO A 23 -8.06 -8.34 10.15
C PRO A 23 -6.92 -7.65 9.38
N VAL A 24 -6.56 -8.24 8.24
CA VAL A 24 -5.76 -7.58 7.20
C VAL A 24 -6.72 -6.83 6.30
N ILE A 25 -6.55 -5.52 6.26
CA ILE A 25 -7.44 -4.61 5.53
C ILE A 25 -6.82 -4.14 4.22
N ALA A 26 -5.52 -4.38 4.07
CA ALA A 26 -4.80 -4.21 2.84
C ALA A 26 -3.47 -4.96 2.83
N LEU A 27 -3.05 -5.39 1.65
CA LEU A 27 -1.64 -5.62 1.38
C LEU A 27 -1.14 -4.42 0.61
N LEU A 28 -0.31 -3.65 1.29
CA LEU A 28 -0.17 -2.27 0.95
C LEU A 28 1.19 -1.76 1.34
N LEU A 29 1.74 -0.91 0.48
CA LEU A 29 2.20 0.37 0.97
C LEU A 29 1.08 1.41 0.82
N LEU A 30 0.10 1.44 1.74
CA LEU A 30 -1.03 2.40 1.84
C LEU A 30 -2.02 1.94 2.93
N PHE A 31 -2.98 2.80 3.24
CA PHE A 31 -3.39 3.10 4.60
C PHE A 31 -4.88 2.75 4.85
N PRO A 32 -5.31 2.42 6.08
CA PRO A 32 -6.72 2.30 6.41
C PRO A 32 -7.35 3.68 6.47
N ILE A 33 -8.50 3.88 5.83
CA ILE A 33 -9.41 4.95 6.27
C ILE A 33 -10.07 4.48 7.58
N THR A 34 -9.38 4.67 8.71
CA THR A 34 -10.08 4.76 10.01
C THR A 34 -10.58 6.19 10.20
N SER A 35 -11.58 6.36 11.04
CA SER A 35 -12.30 7.62 11.27
C SER A 35 -11.48 8.73 11.96
N LYS A 36 -10.15 8.58 12.08
CA LYS A 36 -9.26 9.59 12.66
C LYS A 36 -7.90 9.58 11.98
N ASN A 37 -7.79 10.30 10.86
CA ASN A 37 -6.50 10.85 10.48
C ASN A 37 -6.05 11.83 11.58
N ALA A 38 -4.74 12.01 11.76
CA ALA A 38 -4.27 13.10 12.60
C ALA A 38 -4.76 14.42 11.97
N GLU A 39 -5.47 15.22 12.75
CA GLU A 39 -6.04 16.48 12.29
C GLU A 39 -4.93 17.39 11.72
N GLY A 40 -5.16 17.92 10.53
CA GLY A 40 -4.20 18.73 9.79
C GLY A 40 -3.09 17.94 9.09
N SER A 41 -3.10 16.60 9.13
CA SER A 41 -2.11 15.79 8.41
C SER A 41 -2.23 15.91 6.88
N PHE A 42 -1.12 15.64 6.17
CA PHE A 42 -1.13 15.61 4.71
C PHE A 42 -2.22 14.68 4.16
N LEU A 43 -2.31 13.45 4.70
CA LEU A 43 -3.25 12.44 4.20
C LEU A 43 -4.71 12.86 4.37
N GLU A 44 -5.06 13.55 5.46
CA GLU A 44 -6.40 14.11 5.66
C GLU A 44 -6.70 15.18 4.61
N GLN A 45 -5.81 16.16 4.47
CA GLN A 45 -6.00 17.27 3.53
C GLN A 45 -6.02 16.79 2.08
N PHE A 46 -5.13 15.86 1.73
CA PHE A 46 -5.08 15.21 0.42
C PHE A 46 -6.40 14.49 0.11
N TYR A 47 -6.90 13.68 1.05
CA TYR A 47 -8.14 12.94 0.86
C TYR A 47 -9.34 13.88 0.70
N GLU A 48 -9.50 14.84 1.61
CA GLU A 48 -10.63 15.78 1.56
C GLU A 48 -10.63 16.61 0.28
N ALA A 49 -9.46 17.02 -0.20
CA ALA A 49 -9.33 17.78 -1.44
C ALA A 49 -9.57 16.94 -2.71
N THR A 50 -9.33 15.62 -2.67
CA THR A 50 -9.27 14.78 -3.88
C THR A 50 -10.27 13.61 -3.93
N LYS A 51 -11.13 13.44 -2.91
CA LYS A 51 -12.08 12.32 -2.83
C LYS A 51 -13.02 12.20 -4.04
N GLU A 52 -13.42 13.33 -4.63
CA GLU A 52 -14.24 13.38 -5.86
C GLU A 52 -13.44 13.65 -7.14
N ALA A 53 -12.11 13.76 -7.04
CA ALA A 53 -11.23 14.07 -8.16
C ALA A 53 -10.88 12.82 -8.99
N THR A 54 -10.50 13.06 -10.24
CA THR A 54 -9.95 12.04 -11.15
C THR A 54 -8.57 11.54 -10.68
N PRO A 55 -8.09 10.37 -11.14
CA PRO A 55 -6.73 9.91 -10.87
C PRO A 55 -5.64 10.92 -11.26
N GLU A 56 -5.81 11.61 -12.39
CA GLU A 56 -4.86 12.61 -12.89
C GLU A 56 -4.84 13.86 -12.00
N GLU A 57 -6.00 14.31 -11.52
CA GLU A 57 -6.07 15.43 -10.58
C GLU A 57 -5.48 15.08 -9.21
N ARG A 58 -5.65 13.83 -8.75
CA ARG A 58 -4.97 13.29 -7.56
C ARG A 58 -3.46 13.30 -7.71
N ALA A 59 -2.97 12.84 -8.87
CA ALA A 59 -1.53 12.85 -9.18
C ALA A 59 -0.98 14.28 -9.18
N LYS A 60 -1.69 15.22 -9.82
CA LYS A 60 -1.29 16.63 -9.81
C LYS A 60 -1.23 17.23 -8.41
N PHE A 61 -2.21 16.94 -7.54
CA PHE A 61 -2.15 17.40 -6.15
C PHE A 61 -0.94 16.81 -5.42
N LEU A 62 -0.59 15.55 -5.67
CA LEU A 62 0.57 14.90 -5.05
C LEU A 62 1.90 15.49 -5.53
N GLU A 63 1.99 15.83 -6.83
CA GLU A 63 3.17 16.47 -7.45
C GLU A 63 3.33 17.93 -7.00
N GLU A 64 2.23 18.68 -6.95
CA GLU A 64 2.20 20.10 -6.62
C GLU A 64 1.12 20.39 -5.56
N PRO A 65 1.35 20.01 -4.27
CA PRO A 65 0.39 20.30 -3.21
C PRO A 65 0.17 21.82 -3.05
N PRO A 66 -1.08 22.29 -2.85
CA PRO A 66 -1.36 23.70 -2.60
C PRO A 66 -0.61 24.25 -1.38
N GLU A 67 -0.40 25.58 -1.36
CA GLU A 67 0.24 26.26 -0.24
C GLU A 67 -0.51 25.97 1.09
N GLY A 68 0.26 25.65 2.14
CA GLY A 68 -0.27 25.34 3.47
C GLY A 68 -0.54 23.85 3.72
N VAL A 69 -0.47 23.00 2.68
CA VAL A 69 -0.51 21.54 2.82
C VAL A 69 0.87 21.05 3.31
N PRO A 70 0.94 20.11 4.28
CA PRO A 70 2.23 19.58 4.74
C PRO A 70 3.04 18.96 3.61
N ASP A 71 4.37 19.13 3.64
CA ASP A 71 5.25 18.68 2.57
C ASP A 71 5.41 17.14 2.57
N ILE A 72 4.66 16.47 1.69
CA ILE A 72 4.76 15.03 1.51
C ILE A 72 6.09 14.59 0.90
N GLN A 73 6.70 15.43 0.05
CA GLN A 73 7.97 15.12 -0.59
C GLN A 73 9.08 15.07 0.47
N ALA A 74 9.14 16.05 1.36
CA ALA A 74 10.08 16.05 2.48
C ALA A 74 9.87 14.85 3.42
N ASN A 75 8.61 14.49 3.71
CA ASN A 75 8.30 13.32 4.53
C ASN A 75 8.73 12.00 3.86
N HIS A 76 8.46 11.85 2.56
CA HIS A 76 8.86 10.68 1.78
C HIS A 76 10.38 10.57 1.69
N GLU A 77 11.08 11.67 1.43
CA GLU A 77 12.54 11.72 1.35
C GLU A 77 13.20 11.45 2.71
N ALA A 78 12.61 11.92 3.81
CA ALA A 78 13.05 11.59 5.16
C ALA A 78 12.86 10.09 5.48
N ALA A 79 11.74 9.49 5.05
CA ALA A 79 11.48 8.06 5.21
C ALA A 79 12.42 7.20 4.34
N ALA A 80 12.73 7.63 3.11
CA ALA A 80 13.64 6.93 2.21
C ALA A 80 15.07 6.80 2.76
N ARG A 81 15.48 7.72 3.64
CA ARG A 81 16.77 7.67 4.35
C ARG A 81 16.76 6.79 5.60
N GLN A 82 15.61 6.25 5.98
CA GLN A 82 15.46 5.30 7.07
C GLN A 82 15.60 3.87 6.55
N GLY A 83 15.51 2.90 7.46
CA GLY A 83 15.70 1.48 7.14
C GLY A 83 17.14 1.02 7.37
N SER A 84 17.40 -0.24 7.02
CA SER A 84 18.69 -0.89 7.27
C SER A 84 19.68 -0.78 6.10
N THR A 85 19.28 -0.16 4.99
CA THR A 85 20.09 0.04 3.79
C THR A 85 20.20 1.53 3.46
N GLU A 86 21.30 1.94 2.84
CA GLU A 86 21.45 3.31 2.35
C GLU A 86 20.52 3.56 1.16
N ALA A 87 19.90 4.74 1.11
CA ALA A 87 19.12 5.17 -0.03
C ALA A 87 20.02 5.29 -1.27
N PRO A 88 19.61 4.76 -2.43
CA PRO A 88 20.37 4.95 -3.67
C PRO A 88 20.37 6.42 -4.11
N ALA A 89 21.22 6.76 -5.07
CA ALA A 89 21.16 8.05 -5.76
C ALA A 89 19.81 8.23 -6.46
N ALA A 90 19.33 9.47 -6.57
CA ALA A 90 18.03 9.77 -7.18
C ALA A 90 17.92 9.32 -8.65
N GLU A 91 19.07 9.21 -9.33
CA GLU A 91 19.21 8.83 -10.73
C GLU A 91 19.55 7.35 -10.92
N ALA A 92 19.61 6.57 -9.83
CA ALA A 92 19.85 5.14 -9.91
C ALA A 92 18.74 4.45 -10.70
N ASP A 93 19.10 3.48 -11.54
CA ASP A 93 18.13 2.66 -12.24
C ASP A 93 17.46 1.72 -11.23
N VAL A 94 16.15 1.91 -10.99
CA VAL A 94 15.36 1.12 -10.06
C VAL A 94 14.41 0.24 -10.87
N ASP A 95 14.59 -1.07 -10.76
CA ASP A 95 13.80 -2.08 -11.46
C ASP A 95 12.71 -2.73 -10.58
N LEU A 96 12.51 -2.20 -9.37
CA LEU A 96 11.47 -2.62 -8.43
C LEU A 96 10.29 -1.64 -8.44
N HIS A 97 9.08 -2.14 -8.15
CA HIS A 97 7.86 -1.36 -8.22
C HIS A 97 6.88 -1.75 -7.10
N PHE A 98 6.21 -0.77 -6.51
CA PHE A 98 5.18 -0.99 -5.50
C PHE A 98 3.80 -1.03 -6.14
N VAL A 99 3.01 -2.04 -5.77
CA VAL A 99 1.58 -2.14 -6.08
C VAL A 99 0.79 -2.41 -4.82
N THR A 100 -0.49 -2.09 -4.87
CA THR A 100 -1.43 -2.19 -3.75
C THR A 100 -2.49 -3.22 -4.04
N MET A 101 -2.86 -4.06 -3.08
CA MET A 101 -4.05 -4.92 -3.19
C MET A 101 -5.08 -4.63 -2.09
N VAL A 102 -6.31 -4.35 -2.49
CA VAL A 102 -7.43 -4.00 -1.59
C VAL A 102 -8.68 -4.81 -1.88
N CYS A 103 -9.49 -5.07 -0.85
CA CYS A 103 -10.85 -5.58 -1.01
C CYS A 103 -11.82 -4.40 -1.07
N PHE A 104 -12.43 -4.15 -2.23
CA PHE A 104 -13.46 -3.13 -2.41
C PHE A 104 -14.71 -3.73 -3.06
N LYS A 105 -15.88 -3.51 -2.44
CA LYS A 105 -17.17 -4.05 -2.91
C LYS A 105 -17.09 -5.54 -3.27
N SER A 106 -16.56 -6.33 -2.34
CA SER A 106 -16.37 -7.79 -2.48
C SER A 106 -15.47 -8.23 -3.64
N THR A 107 -14.56 -7.37 -4.06
CA THR A 107 -13.65 -7.61 -5.19
C THR A 107 -12.22 -7.30 -4.77
N LEU A 108 -11.27 -8.16 -5.17
CA LEU A 108 -9.84 -7.90 -5.07
C LEU A 108 -9.42 -6.98 -6.20
N LEU A 109 -8.94 -5.79 -5.84
CA LEU A 109 -8.40 -4.81 -6.77
C LEU A 109 -6.91 -4.65 -6.54
N GLU A 110 -6.14 -4.65 -7.62
CA GLU A 110 -4.78 -4.15 -7.66
C GLU A 110 -4.79 -2.68 -8.11
N LEU A 111 -4.19 -1.81 -7.29
CA LEU A 111 -3.97 -0.40 -7.62
C LEU A 111 -2.49 -0.19 -7.92
N ASP A 112 -2.20 0.10 -9.18
CA ASP A 112 -0.88 0.39 -9.71
C ASP A 112 -0.93 1.76 -10.41
N GLY A 113 -0.22 2.75 -9.86
CA GLY A 113 -0.21 4.12 -10.40
C GLY A 113 0.40 4.26 -11.80
N ARG A 114 1.04 3.20 -12.33
CA ARG A 114 1.55 3.16 -13.72
C ARG A 114 0.51 2.66 -14.72
N LYS A 115 -0.64 2.16 -14.26
CA LYS A 115 -1.74 1.67 -15.09
C LYS A 115 -2.83 2.75 -15.19
N SER A 116 -3.60 2.71 -16.27
CA SER A 116 -4.73 3.63 -16.46
C SER A 116 -5.88 3.36 -15.50
N ASP A 117 -6.06 2.09 -15.12
CA ASP A 117 -7.21 1.62 -14.35
C ASP A 117 -6.80 0.56 -13.32
N PRO A 118 -7.56 0.43 -12.21
CA PRO A 118 -7.44 -0.70 -11.30
C PRO A 118 -7.57 -2.04 -12.03
N VAL A 119 -6.76 -3.02 -11.62
CA VAL A 119 -6.85 -4.39 -12.14
C VAL A 119 -7.73 -5.24 -11.24
N PHE A 120 -8.70 -5.91 -11.85
CA PHE A 120 -9.66 -6.76 -11.17
C PHE A 120 -9.16 -8.20 -11.11
N HIS A 121 -8.98 -8.74 -9.90
CA HIS A 121 -8.45 -10.10 -9.68
C HIS A 121 -9.47 -11.12 -9.21
N GLY A 122 -10.75 -10.73 -9.21
CA GLY A 122 -11.89 -11.59 -8.84
C GLY A 122 -12.45 -11.30 -7.45
N PRO A 123 -13.33 -12.18 -6.93
CA PRO A 123 -14.00 -11.97 -5.65
C PRO A 123 -13.02 -11.95 -4.47
N SER A 124 -13.33 -11.13 -3.46
CA SER A 124 -12.61 -11.14 -2.19
C SER A 124 -13.49 -10.57 -1.07
N THR A 125 -13.08 -10.79 0.18
CA THR A 125 -13.74 -10.27 1.37
C THR A 125 -12.71 -9.71 2.34
N PRO A 126 -13.08 -8.85 3.30
CA PRO A 126 -12.15 -8.41 4.33
C PRO A 126 -11.47 -9.56 5.09
N SER A 127 -12.13 -10.70 5.25
CA SER A 127 -11.55 -11.88 5.92
C SER A 127 -10.66 -12.74 5.03
N THR A 128 -10.81 -12.67 3.71
CA THR A 128 -10.03 -13.49 2.75
C THR A 128 -8.98 -12.69 1.99
N LEU A 129 -8.94 -11.36 2.15
CA LEU A 129 -8.06 -10.45 1.44
C LEU A 129 -6.60 -10.91 1.41
N LEU A 130 -6.04 -11.31 2.55
CA LEU A 130 -4.65 -11.78 2.62
C LEU A 130 -4.41 -13.00 1.73
N LEU A 131 -5.30 -13.98 1.79
CA LEU A 131 -5.21 -15.21 1.00
C LEU A 131 -5.41 -14.96 -0.49
N ASP A 132 -6.42 -14.15 -0.82
CA ASP A 132 -6.76 -13.84 -2.22
C ASP A 132 -5.61 -13.06 -2.88
N ALA A 133 -5.03 -12.09 -2.18
CA ALA A 133 -3.87 -11.34 -2.65
C ALA A 133 -2.61 -12.19 -2.75
N ALA A 134 -2.33 -13.04 -1.75
CA ALA A 134 -1.17 -13.95 -1.78
C ALA A 134 -1.23 -14.90 -2.99
N ARG A 135 -2.43 -15.40 -3.33
CA ARG A 135 -2.66 -16.19 -4.55
C ARG A 135 -2.28 -15.40 -5.80
N VAL A 136 -2.76 -14.17 -5.94
CA VAL A 136 -2.43 -13.31 -7.09
C VAL A 136 -0.93 -13.03 -7.16
N VAL A 137 -0.27 -12.72 -6.04
CA VAL A 137 1.19 -12.51 -5.99
C VAL A 137 1.93 -13.76 -6.50
N LYS A 138 1.54 -14.94 -6.04
CA LYS A 138 2.16 -16.21 -6.44
C LYS A 138 1.97 -16.49 -7.94
N GLU A 139 0.75 -16.33 -8.44
CA GLU A 139 0.36 -16.71 -9.81
C GLU A 139 0.75 -15.67 -10.86
N ALA A 140 0.56 -14.38 -10.57
CA ALA A 140 0.72 -13.30 -11.52
C ALA A 140 2.14 -12.70 -11.51
N PHE A 141 2.82 -12.67 -10.37
CA PHE A 141 4.11 -12.00 -10.22
C PHE A 141 5.27 -12.98 -10.08
N VAL A 142 5.21 -13.90 -9.11
CA VAL A 142 6.32 -14.82 -8.82
C VAL A 142 6.49 -15.83 -9.96
N ALA A 143 5.42 -16.51 -10.36
CA ALA A 143 5.48 -17.52 -11.41
C ALA A 143 5.88 -16.96 -12.80
N ASN A 144 5.62 -15.68 -13.07
CA ASN A 144 5.82 -15.06 -14.38
C ASN A 144 7.07 -14.19 -14.49
N SER A 145 7.71 -13.81 -13.38
CA SER A 145 8.86 -12.90 -13.40
C SER A 145 10.21 -13.60 -13.54
N GLY A 146 10.31 -14.89 -13.15
CA GLY A 146 11.59 -15.58 -13.02
C GLY A 146 12.53 -14.95 -11.99
N SER A 147 12.02 -14.04 -11.16
CA SER A 147 12.74 -13.28 -10.14
C SER A 147 12.26 -13.69 -8.75
N ASP A 148 13.20 -13.84 -7.82
CA ASP A 148 12.96 -14.03 -6.39
C ASP A 148 12.96 -12.71 -5.60
N ARG A 149 13.25 -11.58 -6.27
CA ARG A 149 13.23 -10.24 -5.68
C ARG A 149 11.80 -9.72 -5.53
N PHE A 150 11.10 -10.19 -4.50
CA PHE A 150 9.81 -9.65 -4.07
C PHE A 150 9.78 -9.49 -2.55
N ASN A 151 8.94 -8.56 -2.09
CA ASN A 151 8.63 -8.37 -0.68
C ASN A 151 7.13 -8.09 -0.57
N LEU A 152 6.53 -8.46 0.56
CA LEU A 152 5.12 -8.24 0.81
C LEU A 152 4.94 -7.81 2.27
N ILE A 153 4.24 -6.68 2.46
CA ILE A 153 3.86 -6.15 3.76
C ILE A 153 2.34 -6.03 3.84
N ALA A 154 1.79 -6.42 4.98
CA ALA A 154 0.37 -6.38 5.26
C ALA A 154 0.07 -5.27 6.26
N LEU A 155 -0.94 -4.46 5.96
CA LEU A 155 -1.49 -3.51 6.89
C LEU A 155 -2.55 -4.23 7.73
N ALA A 156 -2.17 -4.53 8.97
CA ALA A 156 -2.95 -5.34 9.88
C ALA A 156 -3.37 -4.52 11.11
N ARG A 157 -4.54 -4.86 11.65
CA ARG A 157 -4.93 -4.38 12.98
C ARG A 157 -4.05 -5.04 14.02
N VAL A 158 -3.40 -4.25 14.87
CA VAL A 158 -2.61 -4.78 15.99
C VAL A 158 -3.40 -4.50 17.27
N PRO A 159 -3.74 -5.52 18.08
CA PRO A 159 -4.35 -5.28 19.38
C PRO A 159 -3.48 -4.33 20.20
N GLY A 160 -4.06 -3.25 20.73
CA GLY A 160 -3.34 -2.40 21.67
C GLY A 160 -2.93 -3.22 22.89
N GLU A 161 -1.69 -3.07 23.35
CA GLU A 161 -1.32 -3.47 24.72
C GLU A 161 -2.18 -2.75 25.76
#